data_AF-A0A1V5HD08-F1
#
_entry.id   AF-A0A1V5HD08-F1
#
_cell.length_a   1.000
_cell.length_b   1.000
_cell.length_c   1.000
_cell.angle_alpha   90.00
_cell.angle_beta   90.00
_cell.angle_gamma   90.00
#
_symmetry.space_group_name_H-M   'P 1'
#
loop_
_entity.id
_entity.type
_entity.pdbx_description
1 polymer ?
#
loop_
_entity_poly.entity_id
_entity_poly.type
_entity_poly.pdbx_seq_one_letter_code
_entity_poly.pdbx_strand_id
1 'polypeptide(L)'
;MITLRTAPSETYTDLSRFYYSEPLFIVKRYPAGADAEIIRTDTATLLTFDLGDDEIPLWAVDVRFFVVYKGRLGKEGEYVEEDAVCVGYKDVTEPTPLAFANSTDIFCYNERWWYDLDDNDNLQALKSTFESDNCIQTMTVNNVRDLEIKFSPKGAATASAPYYTVRTIEPGRYIRIYLITDYDATLYYTSPSYAQQSHSLDNFGLRNGEVNENGRLIWRHPVITRYRGVEKWLLSNYVHFCPSCIGGSNCTDCDKEAIDEGENLIPIGESQAP
;
A
#
# COMPACT_ATOMS: atom_id res chain seq x y z
N MET A 1 -6.22 -15.06 4.79
CA MET A 1 -5.64 -14.34 5.94
C MET A 1 -5.24 -12.96 5.47
N ILE A 2 -5.60 -11.88 6.19
CA ILE A 2 -5.08 -10.52 5.92
C ILE A 2 -4.08 -10.20 7.01
N THR A 3 -2.85 -9.89 6.62
CA THR A 3 -1.83 -9.37 7.54
C THR A 3 -1.47 -7.96 7.11
N LEU A 4 -1.49 -7.02 8.06
CA LEU A 4 -1.11 -5.63 7.85
C LEU A 4 0.12 -5.31 8.69
N ARG A 5 1.11 -4.70 8.03
CA ARG A 5 2.22 -4.05 8.72
C ARG A 5 2.23 -2.58 8.35
N THR A 6 2.39 -1.73 9.37
CA THR A 6 2.42 -0.28 9.21
C THR A 6 3.80 0.22 9.59
N ALA A 7 4.39 1.03 8.73
CA ALA A 7 5.50 1.87 9.13
C ALA A 7 4.97 3.11 9.89
N PRO A 8 5.77 3.74 10.78
CA PRO A 8 5.47 5.07 11.30
C PRO A 8 5.29 6.08 10.14
N SER A 9 4.72 7.26 10.42
CA SER A 9 4.63 8.32 9.41
C SER A 9 6.03 8.73 8.95
N GLU A 10 6.29 8.60 7.65
CA GLU A 10 7.59 8.87 7.05
C GLU A 10 7.62 10.28 6.46
N THR A 11 8.80 10.91 6.49
CA THR A 11 9.07 12.06 5.61
C THR A 11 9.33 11.57 4.20
N TYR A 12 9.05 12.41 3.21
CA TYR A 12 9.51 12.19 1.84
C TYR A 12 11.06 12.17 1.67
N THR A 13 11.81 12.45 2.74
CA THR A 13 13.28 12.36 2.75
C THR A 13 13.81 10.95 3.07
N ASP A 14 12.97 10.04 3.55
CA ASP A 14 13.33 8.63 3.79
C ASP A 14 12.96 7.78 2.57
N LEU A 15 13.74 7.95 1.51
CA LEU A 15 13.55 7.27 0.23
C LEU A 15 14.09 5.84 0.29
N SER A 16 13.37 4.96 0.98
CA SER A 16 13.64 3.52 0.90
C SER A 16 13.34 3.03 -0.52
N ARG A 17 14.40 2.84 -1.31
CA ARG A 17 14.32 2.21 -2.64
C ARG A 17 13.80 0.77 -2.52
N PHE A 18 13.11 0.33 -3.56
CA PHE A 18 12.81 -1.05 -3.84
C PHE A 18 14.11 -1.82 -4.00
N TYR A 19 14.40 -2.67 -3.02
CA TYR A 19 15.33 -3.76 -3.17
C TYR A 19 14.51 -5.04 -3.07
N TYR A 20 14.45 -5.79 -4.16
CA TYR A 20 13.91 -7.15 -4.09
C TYR A 20 14.66 -7.89 -2.98
N SER A 21 13.90 -8.52 -2.09
CA SER A 21 14.54 -9.36 -1.07
C SER A 21 15.26 -10.50 -1.76
N GLU A 22 16.45 -10.85 -1.27
CA GLU A 22 17.08 -12.11 -1.63
C GLU A 22 16.11 -13.28 -1.35
N PRO A 23 16.18 -14.38 -2.12
CA PRO A 23 15.37 -15.55 -1.86
C PRO A 23 15.50 -16.03 -0.41
N LEU A 24 14.36 -16.14 0.28
CA LEU A 24 14.28 -16.51 1.68
C LEU A 24 13.35 -17.72 1.87
N PHE A 25 13.81 -18.69 2.66
CA PHE A 25 13.02 -19.85 3.06
C PHE A 25 12.84 -19.85 4.57
N ILE A 26 11.60 -19.75 5.03
CA ILE A 26 11.26 -19.81 6.45
C ILE A 26 10.59 -21.15 6.71
N VAL A 27 11.20 -21.97 7.57
CA VAL A 27 10.68 -23.30 7.93
C VAL A 27 10.31 -23.33 9.39
N LYS A 28 9.02 -23.44 9.69
CA LYS A 28 8.49 -23.59 11.05
C LYS A 28 7.86 -24.95 11.24
N ARG A 29 8.20 -25.61 12.36
CA ARG A 29 7.50 -26.83 12.78
C ARG A 29 6.18 -26.47 13.44
N TYR A 30 5.14 -27.25 13.16
CA TYR A 30 3.89 -27.13 13.89
C TYR A 30 4.13 -27.48 15.37
N PRO A 31 3.67 -26.67 16.33
CA PRO A 31 4.04 -26.82 17.74
C PRO A 31 3.34 -27.97 18.48
N ALA A 32 2.33 -28.64 17.90
CA ALA A 32 1.72 -29.79 18.54
C ALA A 32 2.68 -30.99 18.55
N GLY A 33 2.69 -31.74 19.66
CA GLY A 33 3.51 -32.94 19.83
C GLY A 33 3.25 -34.03 18.79
N ALA A 34 4.17 -35.01 18.72
CA ALA A 34 4.26 -36.01 17.65
C ALA A 34 3.05 -36.95 17.47
N ASP A 35 2.11 -36.96 18.42
CA ASP A 35 1.02 -37.95 18.48
C ASP A 35 -0.39 -37.34 18.32
N ALA A 36 -0.51 -36.07 17.93
CA ALA A 36 -1.83 -35.47 17.70
C ALA A 36 -2.37 -35.84 16.30
N GLU A 37 -3.64 -36.26 16.24
CA GLU A 37 -4.39 -36.28 14.98
C GLU A 37 -4.62 -34.82 14.54
N ILE A 38 -3.73 -34.32 13.69
CA ILE A 38 -3.71 -32.90 13.29
C ILE A 38 -4.66 -32.63 12.12
N ILE A 39 -4.89 -33.60 11.24
CA ILE A 39 -5.68 -33.41 10.01
C ILE A 39 -6.83 -34.40 10.02
N ARG A 40 -8.05 -33.90 10.21
CA ARG A 40 -9.29 -34.69 10.15
C ARG A 40 -9.87 -34.66 8.75
N THR A 41 -10.45 -35.78 8.31
CA THR A 41 -10.95 -35.93 6.94
C THR A 41 -12.27 -35.21 6.66
N ASP A 42 -13.02 -34.85 7.70
CA ASP A 42 -14.38 -34.31 7.60
C ASP A 42 -14.50 -32.83 8.00
N THR A 43 -13.42 -32.25 8.53
CA THR A 43 -13.43 -30.91 9.12
C THR A 43 -12.16 -30.15 8.76
N ALA A 44 -12.33 -28.91 8.31
CA ALA A 44 -11.21 -28.00 8.09
C ALA A 44 -10.53 -27.74 9.44
N THR A 45 -9.23 -28.02 9.53
CA THR A 45 -8.44 -27.78 10.74
C THR A 45 -7.61 -26.51 10.58
N LEU A 46 -7.76 -25.56 11.51
CA LEU A 46 -6.94 -24.35 11.56
C LEU A 46 -5.55 -24.70 12.11
N LEU A 47 -4.52 -24.46 11.30
CA LEU A 47 -3.13 -24.59 11.71
C LEU A 47 -2.53 -23.19 11.82
N THR A 48 -2.03 -22.87 13.01
CA THR A 48 -1.35 -21.59 13.28
C THR A 48 0.14 -21.83 13.39
N PHE A 49 0.91 -21.07 12.62
CA PHE A 49 2.36 -21.05 12.65
C PHE A 49 2.81 -19.68 13.14
N ASP A 50 3.65 -19.67 14.18
CA ASP A 50 4.32 -18.45 14.62
C ASP A 50 5.64 -18.32 13.86
N LEU A 51 5.79 -17.21 13.14
CA LEU A 51 7.01 -16.91 12.41
C LEU A 51 8.12 -16.38 13.34
N GLY A 52 7.80 -15.93 14.55
CA GLY A 52 8.76 -15.36 15.48
C GLY A 52 9.56 -14.23 14.83
N ASP A 53 10.89 -14.30 14.93
CA ASP A 53 11.82 -13.32 14.35
C ASP A 53 12.04 -13.50 12.82
N ASP A 54 11.53 -14.59 12.23
CA ASP A 54 11.66 -14.86 10.78
C ASP A 54 10.51 -14.16 10.02
N GLU A 55 10.61 -12.84 9.85
CA GLU A 55 9.57 -12.06 9.18
C GLU A 55 9.57 -12.24 7.66
N ILE A 56 8.38 -12.18 7.05
CA ILE A 56 8.26 -12.07 5.59
C ILE A 56 8.83 -10.69 5.17
N PRO A 57 9.83 -10.63 4.28
CA PRO A 57 10.39 -9.37 3.81
C PRO A 57 9.32 -8.51 3.15
N LEU A 58 9.33 -7.20 3.42
CA LEU A 58 8.35 -6.24 2.88
C LEU A 58 8.36 -6.13 1.35
N TRP A 59 9.49 -6.49 0.73
CA TRP A 59 9.70 -6.44 -0.71
C TRP A 59 9.86 -7.83 -1.33
N ALA A 60 9.31 -8.85 -0.66
CA ALA A 60 9.27 -10.20 -1.20
C ALA A 60 8.38 -10.26 -2.45
N VAL A 61 8.87 -10.96 -3.46
CA VAL A 61 8.12 -11.35 -4.65
C VAL A 61 7.91 -12.86 -4.67
N ASP A 62 6.86 -13.37 -5.32
CA ASP A 62 6.57 -14.81 -5.38
C ASP A 62 6.41 -15.45 -3.97
N VAL A 63 5.62 -14.83 -3.09
CA VAL A 63 5.41 -15.32 -1.73
C VAL A 63 4.52 -16.56 -1.74
N ARG A 64 5.10 -17.71 -1.36
CA ARG A 64 4.43 -19.01 -1.38
C ARG A 64 4.49 -19.68 -0.03
N PHE A 65 3.37 -20.27 0.37
CA PHE A 65 3.29 -21.10 1.57
C PHE A 65 3.19 -22.57 1.21
N PHE A 66 4.01 -23.38 1.89
CA PHE A 66 3.96 -24.83 1.81
C PHE A 66 3.65 -25.38 3.20
N VAL A 67 2.68 -26.29 3.27
CA VAL A 67 2.39 -27.08 4.47
C VAL A 67 2.78 -28.51 4.17
N VAL A 68 3.84 -28.99 4.81
CA VAL A 68 4.35 -30.35 4.62
C VAL A 68 3.93 -31.20 5.81
N TYR A 69 3.11 -32.20 5.53
CA TYR A 69 2.82 -33.28 6.46
C TYR A 69 3.74 -34.46 6.14
N LYS A 70 4.35 -35.02 7.19
CA LYS A 70 5.11 -36.28 7.11
C LYS A 70 4.67 -37.19 8.26
N GLY A 71 4.21 -38.39 7.94
CA GLY A 71 3.78 -39.37 8.95
C GLY A 71 2.74 -40.36 8.44
N ARG A 72 1.96 -40.92 9.36
CA ARG A 72 0.98 -41.98 9.07
C ARG A 72 -0.26 -41.41 8.39
N LEU A 73 -0.55 -41.86 7.18
CA LEU A 73 -1.73 -41.45 6.41
C LEU A 73 -2.60 -42.66 6.07
N GLY A 74 -3.86 -42.61 6.50
CA GLY A 74 -4.83 -43.65 6.20
C GLY A 74 -5.94 -43.65 7.25
N LYS A 75 -6.98 -44.43 6.99
CA LYS A 75 -8.09 -44.61 7.92
C LYS A 75 -7.88 -45.87 8.74
N GLU A 76 -8.21 -45.82 10.02
CA GLU A 76 -8.11 -46.99 10.90
C GLU A 76 -8.97 -48.15 10.37
N GLY A 77 -8.39 -49.35 10.33
CA GLY A 77 -9.03 -50.54 9.76
C GLY A 77 -8.90 -50.70 8.23
N GLU A 78 -8.28 -49.73 7.55
CA GLU A 78 -7.94 -49.79 6.13
C GLU A 78 -6.39 -49.80 5.94
N TYR A 79 -5.92 -49.73 4.71
CA TYR A 79 -4.48 -49.58 4.44
C TYR A 79 -3.98 -48.23 4.98
N VAL A 80 -2.85 -48.26 5.68
CA VAL A 80 -2.17 -47.08 6.24
C VAL A 80 -0.77 -47.00 5.64
N GLU A 81 -0.45 -45.87 5.02
CA GLU A 81 0.92 -45.52 4.64
C GLU A 81 1.63 -44.96 5.88
N GLU A 82 2.76 -45.55 6.26
CA GLU A 82 3.44 -45.27 7.52
C GLU A 82 4.44 -44.09 7.40
N ASP A 83 4.95 -43.81 6.19
CA ASP A 83 5.86 -42.68 5.92
C ASP A 83 5.34 -41.77 4.80
N ALA A 84 4.05 -41.43 4.85
CA ALA A 84 3.43 -40.58 3.85
C ALA A 84 4.00 -39.16 3.91
N VAL A 85 4.22 -38.56 2.75
CA VAL A 85 4.54 -37.14 2.61
C VAL A 85 3.44 -36.48 1.80
N CYS A 86 2.75 -35.53 2.41
CA CYS A 86 1.74 -34.71 1.75
C CYS A 86 2.20 -33.25 1.77
N VAL A 87 2.05 -32.56 0.64
CA VAL A 87 2.42 -31.15 0.51
C VAL A 87 1.21 -30.36 0.06
N GLY A 88 0.73 -29.48 0.94
CA GLY A 88 -0.18 -28.41 0.59
C GLY A 88 0.60 -27.21 0.06
N TYR A 89 0.09 -26.57 -0.98
CA TYR A 89 0.67 -25.39 -1.59
C TYR A 89 -0.38 -24.28 -1.67
N LYS A 90 0.04 -23.05 -1.35
CA LYS A 90 -0.76 -21.86 -1.60
C LYS A 90 0.14 -20.72 -2.04
N ASP A 91 -0.21 -20.15 -3.18
CA ASP A 91 0.29 -18.86 -3.63
C ASP A 91 -0.56 -17.75 -3.00
N VAL A 92 0.09 -16.70 -2.52
CA VAL A 92 -0.58 -15.52 -1.94
C VAL A 92 -0.08 -14.27 -2.63
N THR A 93 -0.76 -13.14 -2.43
CA THR A 93 -0.24 -11.87 -2.92
C THR A 93 1.08 -11.55 -2.23
N GLU A 94 2.00 -10.99 -2.99
CA GLU A 94 3.17 -10.29 -2.48
C GLU A 94 2.75 -9.15 -1.52
N PRO A 95 3.62 -8.74 -0.58
CA PRO A 95 3.37 -7.62 0.30
C PRO A 95 3.21 -6.35 -0.55
N THR A 96 1.96 -5.93 -0.73
CA THR A 96 1.62 -4.85 -1.66
C THR A 96 1.66 -3.51 -0.91
N PRO A 97 2.55 -2.56 -1.29
CA PRO A 97 2.65 -1.26 -0.62
C PRO A 97 1.49 -0.34 -1.02
N LEU A 98 0.68 0.04 -0.04
CA LEU A 98 -0.36 1.06 -0.17
C LEU A 98 0.08 2.28 0.60
N ALA A 99 0.07 3.43 -0.07
CA ALA A 99 0.46 4.70 0.52
C ALA A 99 -0.75 5.63 0.67
N PHE A 100 -0.77 6.37 1.76
CA PHE A 100 -1.68 7.49 1.99
C PHE A 100 -0.85 8.72 2.30
N ALA A 101 -0.92 9.71 1.43
CA ALA A 101 -0.10 10.92 1.49
C ALA A 101 -0.96 12.14 1.79
N ASN A 102 -0.47 13.00 2.68
CA ASN A 102 -1.00 14.35 2.82
C ASN A 102 -0.08 15.31 2.06
N SER A 103 -0.48 15.67 0.84
CA SER A 103 0.28 16.57 -0.04
C SER A 103 -0.31 17.98 -0.07
N THR A 104 -0.93 18.40 1.03
CA THR A 104 -1.41 19.78 1.21
C THR A 104 -0.29 20.76 1.54
N ASP A 105 0.95 20.31 1.65
CA ASP A 105 2.14 21.15 1.78
C ASP A 105 2.61 21.71 0.43
N ILE A 106 2.08 21.22 -0.70
CA ILE A 106 2.47 21.66 -2.05
C ILE A 106 1.26 22.03 -2.90
N PHE A 107 1.43 23.02 -3.78
CA PHE A 107 0.38 23.47 -4.68
C PHE A 107 0.95 24.13 -5.94
N CYS A 108 0.60 23.60 -7.13
CA CYS A 108 0.92 24.27 -8.40
C CYS A 108 -0.21 25.26 -8.76
N TYR A 109 0.19 26.50 -9.04
CA TYR A 109 -0.72 27.53 -9.53
C TYR A 109 0.01 28.59 -10.34
N ASN A 110 -0.58 28.97 -11.48
CA ASN A 110 -0.02 29.95 -12.41
C ASN A 110 1.43 29.64 -12.80
N GLU A 111 1.67 28.40 -13.24
CA GLU A 111 2.97 27.88 -13.71
C GLU A 111 4.08 27.86 -12.63
N ARG A 112 3.70 28.09 -11.36
CA ARG A 112 4.61 28.07 -10.22
C ARG A 112 4.18 27.04 -9.21
N TRP A 113 5.15 26.26 -8.75
CA TRP A 113 4.99 25.44 -7.55
C TRP A 113 5.17 26.28 -6.28
N TRP A 114 4.25 26.08 -5.35
CA TRP A 114 4.31 26.55 -3.98
C TRP A 114 4.52 25.34 -3.07
N TYR A 115 5.39 25.50 -2.07
CA TYR A 115 5.87 24.43 -1.22
C TYR A 115 5.80 24.86 0.24
N ASP A 116 5.98 23.88 1.14
CA ASP A 116 5.97 24.05 2.59
C ASP A 116 4.79 24.94 3.04
N LEU A 117 3.61 24.66 2.47
CA LEU A 117 2.39 25.45 2.72
C LEU A 117 1.83 25.23 4.12
N ASP A 118 2.34 24.24 4.85
CA ASP A 118 2.12 24.12 6.29
C ASP A 118 2.86 25.20 7.09
N ASP A 119 3.84 25.87 6.50
CA ASP A 119 4.36 27.15 6.99
C ASP A 119 3.35 28.28 6.67
N ASN A 120 2.92 28.98 7.72
CA ASN A 120 2.00 30.11 7.61
C ASN A 120 2.55 31.22 6.70
N ASP A 121 3.85 31.48 6.71
CA ASP A 121 4.43 32.55 5.90
C ASP A 121 4.33 32.24 4.41
N ASN A 122 4.57 30.99 4.01
CA ASN A 122 4.45 30.53 2.63
C ASN A 122 3.00 30.50 2.14
N LEU A 123 2.08 30.01 2.97
CA LEU A 123 0.65 30.03 2.64
C LEU A 123 0.11 31.46 2.51
N GLN A 124 0.53 32.37 3.39
CA GLN A 124 0.14 33.78 3.30
C GLN A 124 0.76 34.45 2.07
N ALA A 125 2.03 34.15 1.73
CA ALA A 125 2.64 34.65 0.50
C ALA A 125 1.87 34.20 -0.75
N LEU A 126 1.42 32.95 -0.81
CA LEU A 126 0.55 32.45 -1.88
C LEU A 126 -0.76 33.24 -1.94
N LYS A 127 -1.43 33.41 -0.80
CA LYS A 127 -2.70 34.15 -0.71
C LYS A 127 -2.56 35.62 -1.07
N SER A 128 -1.51 36.29 -0.63
CA SER A 128 -1.22 37.70 -0.98
C SER A 128 -0.81 37.87 -2.44
N THR A 129 -0.25 36.83 -3.07
CA THR A 129 0.07 36.89 -4.51
C THR A 129 -1.20 36.80 -5.36
N PHE A 130 -2.21 36.06 -4.89
CA PHE A 130 -3.47 35.81 -5.61
C PHE A 130 -4.70 36.22 -4.78
N GLU A 131 -4.72 37.47 -4.32
CA GLU A 131 -5.76 38.02 -3.43
C GLU A 131 -7.18 37.95 -4.02
N SER A 132 -7.30 38.00 -5.35
CA SER A 132 -8.58 37.95 -6.06
C SER A 132 -9.10 36.53 -6.30
N ASP A 133 -8.28 35.50 -6.11
CA ASP A 133 -8.70 34.12 -6.32
C ASP A 133 -9.29 33.52 -5.04
N ASN A 134 -10.62 33.43 -5.00
CA ASN A 134 -11.35 32.87 -3.87
C ASN A 134 -10.96 31.42 -3.52
N CYS A 135 -10.54 30.64 -4.51
CA CYS A 135 -10.07 29.28 -4.31
C CYS A 135 -8.79 29.27 -3.49
N ILE A 136 -7.83 30.13 -3.83
CA ILE A 136 -6.58 30.32 -3.09
C ILE A 136 -6.84 30.89 -1.70
N GLN A 137 -7.71 31.91 -1.59
CA GLN A 137 -8.01 32.53 -0.30
C GLN A 137 -8.61 31.54 0.71
N THR A 138 -9.39 30.57 0.23
CA THR A 138 -10.02 29.54 1.05
C THR A 138 -9.15 28.31 1.28
N MET A 139 -7.95 28.24 0.68
CA MET A 139 -7.02 27.13 0.93
C MET A 139 -6.67 27.03 2.41
N THR A 140 -6.70 25.80 2.90
CA THR A 140 -6.23 25.43 4.23
C THR A 140 -5.35 24.19 4.11
N VAL A 141 -4.36 24.12 4.99
CA VAL A 141 -3.41 23.03 5.11
C VAL A 141 -3.70 22.38 6.45
N ASN A 142 -4.09 21.12 6.44
CA ASN A 142 -4.58 20.44 7.63
C ASN A 142 -4.02 19.03 7.68
N ASN A 143 -3.83 18.52 8.90
CA ASN A 143 -3.54 17.11 9.10
C ASN A 143 -4.72 16.25 8.65
N VAL A 144 -4.44 15.14 7.99
CA VAL A 144 -5.43 14.08 7.81
C VAL A 144 -5.54 13.33 9.14
N ARG A 145 -6.73 13.31 9.73
CA ARG A 145 -6.98 12.65 11.02
C ARG A 145 -7.95 11.49 10.88
N ASP A 146 -7.77 10.51 11.74
CA ASP A 146 -8.69 9.36 11.88
C ASP A 146 -8.98 8.68 10.54
N LEU A 147 -7.92 8.43 9.75
CA LEU A 147 -8.04 7.69 8.50
C LEU A 147 -8.31 6.22 8.82
N GLU A 148 -9.55 5.82 8.63
CA GLU A 148 -10.00 4.45 8.76
C GLU A 148 -9.72 3.68 7.46
N ILE A 149 -9.10 2.52 7.59
CA ILE A 149 -8.74 1.64 6.49
C ILE A 149 -9.42 0.29 6.69
N LYS A 150 -10.18 -0.15 5.68
CA LYS A 150 -11.03 -1.34 5.69
C LYS A 150 -10.71 -2.20 4.48
N PHE A 151 -10.70 -3.52 4.66
CA PHE A 151 -10.53 -4.50 3.59
C PHE A 151 -11.68 -5.50 3.62
N SER A 152 -12.29 -5.75 2.47
CA SER A 152 -13.30 -6.79 2.32
C SER A 152 -12.95 -7.71 1.16
N PRO A 153 -13.25 -9.02 1.25
CA PRO A 153 -13.24 -9.88 0.07
C PRO A 153 -14.10 -9.29 -1.05
N LYS A 154 -13.65 -9.42 -2.30
CA LYS A 154 -14.37 -8.94 -3.46
C LYS A 154 -15.77 -9.57 -3.51
N GLY A 155 -16.79 -8.72 -3.63
CA GLY A 155 -18.19 -9.14 -3.64
C GLY A 155 -18.80 -9.40 -2.25
N ALA A 156 -18.03 -9.29 -1.16
CA ALA A 156 -18.56 -9.29 0.19
C ALA A 156 -19.00 -7.88 0.63
N ALA A 157 -19.81 -7.80 1.67
CA ALA A 157 -20.15 -6.53 2.31
C ALA A 157 -18.88 -5.86 2.88
N THR A 158 -18.85 -4.53 2.86
CA THR A 158 -17.78 -3.74 3.50
C THR A 158 -17.67 -4.10 4.98
N ALA A 159 -16.44 -4.29 5.47
CA ALA A 159 -16.18 -4.57 6.87
C ALA A 159 -16.76 -3.46 7.75
N SER A 160 -17.46 -3.83 8.83
CA SER A 160 -18.11 -2.89 9.73
C SER A 160 -17.12 -2.11 10.60
N ALA A 161 -15.95 -2.69 10.88
CA ALA A 161 -14.88 -2.07 11.66
C ALA A 161 -13.62 -1.85 10.79
N PRO A 162 -12.86 -0.77 11.02
CA PRO A 162 -11.55 -0.59 10.40
C PRO A 162 -10.58 -1.67 10.85
N TYR A 163 -9.77 -2.14 9.91
CA TYR A 163 -8.61 -2.99 10.22
C TYR A 163 -7.47 -2.14 10.80
N TYR A 164 -7.37 -0.89 10.37
CA TYR A 164 -6.37 0.04 10.84
C TYR A 164 -6.93 1.46 10.86
N THR A 165 -6.51 2.24 11.86
CA THR A 165 -6.84 3.66 11.96
C THR A 165 -5.56 4.45 12.11
N VAL A 166 -5.27 5.29 11.12
CA VAL A 166 -4.16 6.25 11.19
C VAL A 166 -4.66 7.48 11.93
N ARG A 167 -4.05 7.79 13.07
CA ARG A 167 -4.48 8.93 13.90
C ARG A 167 -4.24 10.27 13.19
N THR A 168 -3.06 10.43 12.60
CA THR A 168 -2.62 11.68 11.99
C THR A 168 -1.66 11.41 10.83
N ILE A 169 -1.83 12.11 9.71
CA ILE A 169 -0.83 12.30 8.67
C ILE A 169 -0.65 13.81 8.50
N GLU A 170 0.48 14.33 8.96
CA GLU A 170 0.85 15.74 8.83
C GLU A 170 1.08 16.11 7.36
N PRO A 171 0.90 17.38 6.96
CA PRO A 171 1.30 17.85 5.63
C PRO A 171 2.74 17.45 5.30
N GLY A 172 3.02 17.10 4.05
CA GLY A 172 4.35 16.66 3.66
C GLY A 172 4.74 15.29 4.23
N ARG A 173 3.79 14.52 4.77
CA ARG A 173 4.01 13.14 5.24
C ARG A 173 3.14 12.15 4.51
N TYR A 174 3.56 10.89 4.61
CA TYR A 174 2.74 9.76 4.19
C TYR A 174 2.83 8.64 5.23
N ILE A 175 1.88 7.71 5.13
CA ILE A 175 1.96 6.40 5.78
C ILE A 175 1.91 5.31 4.71
N ARG A 176 2.70 4.27 4.93
CA ARG A 176 2.72 3.08 4.09
C ARG A 176 2.23 1.88 4.88
N ILE A 177 1.33 1.13 4.26
CA ILE A 177 0.87 -0.16 4.76
C ILE A 177 1.20 -1.23 3.74
N TYR A 178 1.56 -2.42 4.22
CA TYR A 178 1.80 -3.58 3.37
C TYR A 178 0.69 -4.59 3.58
N LEU A 179 0.07 -5.03 2.49
CA LEU A 179 -1.02 -5.99 2.50
C LEU A 179 -0.57 -7.31 1.87
N ILE A 180 -0.77 -8.41 2.60
CA ILE A 180 -0.69 -9.78 2.09
C ILE A 180 -2.07 -10.42 2.24
N THR A 181 -2.59 -11.01 1.18
CA THR A 181 -3.90 -11.69 1.12
C THR A 181 -3.86 -12.90 0.20
N ASP A 182 -4.73 -13.88 0.44
CA ASP A 182 -4.90 -15.09 -0.39
C ASP A 182 -6.15 -15.06 -1.29
N TYR A 183 -6.81 -13.90 -1.35
CA TYR A 183 -8.03 -13.63 -2.13
C TYR A 183 -8.07 -12.18 -2.63
N ASP A 184 -8.89 -11.93 -3.65
CA ASP A 184 -9.15 -10.57 -4.15
C ASP A 184 -9.87 -9.74 -3.10
N ALA A 185 -9.28 -8.62 -2.70
CA ALA A 185 -9.88 -7.69 -1.75
C ALA A 185 -10.25 -6.36 -2.41
N THR A 186 -11.20 -5.67 -1.79
CA THR A 186 -11.58 -4.28 -2.03
C THR A 186 -11.11 -3.47 -0.83
N LEU A 187 -10.35 -2.40 -1.09
CA LEU A 187 -9.94 -1.43 -0.08
C LEU A 187 -11.01 -0.35 0.01
N TYR A 188 -11.38 -0.03 1.24
CA TYR A 188 -12.18 1.14 1.57
C TYR A 188 -11.39 1.99 2.55
N TYR A 189 -11.36 3.30 2.33
CA TYR A 189 -10.77 4.21 3.29
C TYR A 189 -11.57 5.50 3.39
N THR A 190 -11.61 6.04 4.62
CA THR A 190 -12.44 7.18 4.99
C THR A 190 -11.71 8.02 6.03
N SER A 191 -11.71 9.34 5.89
CA SER A 191 -11.23 10.24 6.95
C SER A 191 -12.29 11.32 7.21
N PRO A 192 -12.77 11.49 8.46
CA PRO A 192 -13.71 12.56 8.80
C PRO A 192 -13.14 13.96 8.61
N SER A 193 -11.81 14.09 8.66
CA SER A 193 -11.10 15.35 8.45
C SER A 193 -11.05 15.81 6.99
N TYR A 194 -11.53 14.97 6.06
CA TYR A 194 -11.49 15.23 4.63
C TYR A 194 -12.87 15.14 3.97
N ALA A 195 -13.14 16.05 3.03
CA ALA A 195 -14.46 16.19 2.42
C ALA A 195 -14.89 14.98 1.57
N GLN A 196 -13.94 14.25 0.98
CA GLN A 196 -14.23 12.99 0.27
C GLN A 196 -14.15 11.82 1.26
N GLN A 197 -15.32 11.53 1.85
CA GLN A 197 -15.43 10.61 2.97
C GLN A 197 -15.25 9.14 2.60
N SER A 198 -15.19 8.74 1.33
CA SER A 198 -15.04 7.33 0.96
C SER A 198 -14.48 7.14 -0.44
N HIS A 199 -13.40 6.37 -0.53
CA HIS A 199 -12.91 5.83 -1.79
C HIS A 199 -12.89 4.31 -1.70
N SER A 200 -13.37 3.65 -2.75
CA SER A 200 -13.25 2.21 -2.95
C SER A 200 -12.40 1.96 -4.16
N LEU A 201 -11.42 1.09 -4.01
CA LEU A 201 -10.65 0.57 -5.13
C LEU A 201 -10.85 -0.94 -5.14
N ASP A 202 -10.90 -1.52 -6.34
CA ASP A 202 -10.96 -2.96 -6.52
C ASP A 202 -9.61 -3.44 -7.05
N ASN A 203 -9.23 -4.66 -6.69
CA ASN A 203 -8.04 -5.38 -7.17
C ASN A 203 -6.74 -5.05 -6.41
N PHE A 204 -6.70 -5.45 -5.13
CA PHE A 204 -5.49 -5.39 -4.30
C PHE A 204 -4.69 -6.68 -4.39
N GLY A 205 -3.42 -6.51 -4.72
CA GLY A 205 -2.46 -7.58 -4.88
C GLY A 205 -1.63 -7.30 -6.12
N LEU A 206 -0.34 -7.59 -6.05
CA LEU A 206 0.49 -7.82 -7.22
C LEU A 206 0.00 -9.10 -7.93
N ARG A 207 -1.27 -9.16 -8.35
CA ARG A 207 -1.66 -10.10 -9.39
C ARG A 207 -1.05 -9.56 -10.68
N ASN A 208 0.24 -9.85 -10.85
CA ASN A 208 0.74 -10.54 -12.02
C ASN A 208 -0.45 -11.08 -12.82
N GLY A 209 -0.83 -10.33 -13.85
CA GLY A 209 -2.17 -10.41 -14.40
C GLY A 209 -2.12 -10.37 -15.90
N GLU A 210 -2.87 -11.26 -16.53
CA GLU A 210 -3.13 -11.18 -17.95
C GLU A 210 -4.03 -9.99 -18.24
N VAL A 211 -3.47 -9.01 -18.95
CA VAL A 211 -4.24 -7.96 -19.60
C VAL A 211 -4.25 -8.20 -21.10
N ASN A 212 -5.39 -7.93 -21.73
CA ASN A 212 -5.49 -7.94 -23.17
C ASN A 212 -5.12 -6.55 -23.70
N GLU A 213 -3.93 -6.43 -24.27
CA GLU A 213 -3.49 -5.23 -24.97
C GLU A 213 -3.48 -5.49 -26.47
N ASN A 214 -4.27 -4.71 -27.21
CA ASN A 214 -4.33 -4.79 -28.66
C ASN A 214 -4.60 -6.21 -29.20
N GLY A 215 -5.46 -6.98 -28.53
CA GLY A 215 -5.82 -8.34 -28.92
C GLY A 215 -4.81 -9.41 -28.45
N ARG A 216 -3.76 -9.03 -27.72
CA ARG A 216 -2.76 -9.94 -27.17
C ARG A 216 -2.88 -10.02 -25.65
N LEU A 217 -3.00 -11.24 -25.16
CA LEU A 217 -2.85 -11.54 -23.74
C LEU A 217 -1.38 -11.32 -23.37
N ILE A 218 -1.11 -10.32 -22.54
CA ILE A 218 0.21 -10.06 -21.98
C ILE A 218 0.16 -10.14 -20.47
N TRP A 219 1.21 -10.71 -19.90
CA TRP A 219 1.39 -10.73 -18.46
C TRP A 219 1.95 -9.37 -18.04
N ARG A 220 1.13 -8.52 -17.41
CA ARG A 220 1.65 -7.29 -16.79
C ARG A 220 2.20 -7.67 -15.43
N HIS A 221 3.53 -7.54 -15.34
CA HIS A 221 4.16 -7.43 -14.05
C HIS A 221 3.80 -6.10 -13.41
N PRO A 222 3.75 -6.07 -12.09
CA PRO A 222 3.54 -4.84 -11.38
C PRO A 222 4.57 -3.77 -11.71
N VAL A 223 4.11 -2.62 -12.23
CA VAL A 223 4.94 -1.42 -12.36
C VAL A 223 4.76 -0.58 -11.09
N ILE A 224 5.85 -0.40 -10.37
CA ILE A 224 5.93 0.53 -9.26
C ILE A 224 5.89 1.94 -9.83
N THR A 225 4.97 2.76 -9.34
CA THR A 225 4.96 4.19 -9.64
C THR A 225 5.61 4.95 -8.49
N ARG A 226 6.24 6.08 -8.81
CA ARG A 226 6.82 6.99 -7.82
C ARG A 226 5.96 8.23 -7.68
N TYR A 227 5.86 8.76 -6.47
CA TYR A 227 5.32 10.10 -6.22
C TYR A 227 6.08 10.73 -5.08
N ARG A 228 6.72 11.87 -5.34
CA ARG A 228 7.67 12.50 -4.42
C ARG A 228 8.71 11.47 -3.91
N GLY A 229 9.16 10.58 -4.81
CA GLY A 229 10.12 9.50 -4.52
C GLY A 229 9.57 8.30 -3.78
N VAL A 230 8.34 8.39 -3.29
CA VAL A 230 7.68 7.27 -2.63
C VAL A 230 7.23 6.31 -3.70
N GLU A 231 7.92 5.18 -3.70
CA GLU A 231 7.60 4.04 -4.51
C GLU A 231 6.36 3.33 -3.96
N LYS A 232 5.38 3.08 -4.85
CA LYS A 232 4.06 2.60 -4.44
C LYS A 232 3.40 1.73 -5.51
N TRP A 233 2.49 0.88 -5.05
CA TRP A 233 1.51 0.23 -5.91
C TRP A 233 0.28 1.10 -6.09
N LEU A 234 -0.21 1.63 -4.96
CA LEU A 234 -1.40 2.45 -4.89
C LEU A 234 -1.16 3.62 -3.94
N LEU A 235 -1.59 4.81 -4.36
CA LEU A 235 -1.56 6.01 -3.54
C LEU A 235 -2.94 6.64 -3.49
N SER A 236 -3.42 6.88 -2.29
CA SER A 236 -4.40 7.94 -2.06
C SER A 236 -3.65 9.21 -1.67
N ASN A 237 -3.86 10.29 -2.42
CA ASN A 237 -3.26 11.57 -2.11
C ASN A 237 -4.32 12.58 -1.67
N TYR A 238 -4.13 13.14 -0.49
CA TYR A 238 -4.94 14.23 0.03
C TYR A 238 -4.31 15.55 -0.45
N VAL A 239 -5.01 16.22 -1.35
CA VAL A 239 -4.60 17.48 -2.00
C VAL A 239 -5.68 18.54 -1.83
N HIS A 240 -5.30 19.82 -1.83
CA HIS A 240 -6.28 20.90 -1.66
C HIS A 240 -7.52 20.73 -2.55
N PHE A 241 -8.69 21.10 -2.00
CA PHE A 241 -9.92 21.15 -2.80
C PHE A 241 -9.79 22.10 -3.98
N CYS A 242 -8.95 23.13 -3.82
CA CYS A 242 -8.62 24.00 -4.93
C CYS A 242 -7.91 23.19 -6.01
N PRO A 243 -8.41 23.18 -7.25
CA PRO A 243 -7.80 22.41 -8.30
C PRO A 243 -6.40 22.93 -8.63
N SER A 244 -5.39 22.17 -8.20
CA SER A 244 -4.04 22.26 -8.77
C SER A 244 -4.03 21.50 -10.09
N CYS A 245 -3.16 21.91 -11.02
CA CYS A 245 -2.89 21.16 -12.24
C CYS A 245 -4.11 20.89 -13.15
N ILE A 246 -5.20 21.67 -13.07
CA ILE A 246 -6.33 21.50 -14.00
C ILE A 246 -5.96 22.04 -15.39
N GLY A 247 -6.16 21.18 -16.40
CA GLY A 247 -6.39 21.50 -17.82
C GLY A 247 -5.70 22.76 -18.35
N GLY A 248 -4.37 22.71 -18.51
CA GLY A 248 -3.59 23.78 -19.14
C GLY A 248 -2.78 24.66 -18.20
N SER A 249 -2.66 24.30 -16.92
CA SER A 249 -1.62 24.86 -16.05
C SER A 249 -0.26 24.25 -16.42
N ASN A 250 0.63 25.04 -17.05
CA ASN A 250 1.96 24.61 -17.50
C ASN A 250 2.99 24.54 -16.37
N CYS A 251 2.62 24.13 -15.15
CA CYS A 251 3.68 23.67 -14.25
C CYS A 251 4.24 22.41 -14.91
N THR A 252 5.48 22.47 -15.39
CA THR A 252 6.26 21.27 -15.70
C THR A 252 6.12 20.34 -14.49
N ASP A 253 5.84 19.07 -14.75
CA ASP A 253 5.77 18.01 -13.73
C ASP A 253 4.49 17.92 -12.87
N CYS A 254 3.37 18.52 -13.28
CA CYS A 254 2.06 18.21 -12.68
C CYS A 254 1.70 16.71 -12.69
N ASP A 255 2.19 15.97 -13.68
CA ASP A 255 2.04 14.51 -13.80
C ASP A 255 3.34 13.72 -13.53
N LYS A 256 4.47 14.40 -13.28
CA LYS A 256 5.80 13.77 -13.16
C LYS A 256 6.41 13.95 -11.78
N GLU A 257 7.25 12.98 -11.46
CA GLU A 257 7.96 12.81 -10.20
C GLU A 257 8.60 14.13 -9.77
N ALA A 258 8.22 14.66 -8.61
CA ALA A 258 8.84 15.84 -7.98
C ALA A 258 10.27 15.54 -7.46
N ILE A 259 11.01 14.75 -8.23
CA ILE A 259 12.30 14.15 -7.92
C ILE A 259 13.23 14.32 -9.12
N ASP A 260 14.44 14.83 -8.88
CA ASP A 260 15.46 14.95 -9.92
C ASP A 260 16.13 13.61 -10.27
N GLU A 261 17.00 13.61 -11.28
CA GLU A 261 17.81 12.45 -11.69
C GLU A 261 18.73 11.92 -10.56
N GLY A 262 18.93 12.68 -9.50
CA GLY A 262 19.68 12.31 -8.29
C GLY A 262 18.83 11.72 -7.17
N GLU A 263 17.54 11.48 -7.42
CA GLU A 263 16.55 11.01 -6.45
C GLU A 263 16.30 11.95 -5.27
N ASN A 264 16.62 13.23 -5.39
CA ASN A 264 16.27 14.20 -4.35
C ASN A 264 14.89 14.80 -4.67
N LEU A 265 14.11 15.10 -3.63
CA LEU A 265 13.05 16.11 -3.77
C LEU A 265 13.72 17.36 -4.33
N ILE A 266 13.28 17.82 -5.50
CA ILE A 266 13.89 18.99 -6.16
C ILE A 266 13.84 20.18 -5.18
N PRO A 267 14.99 20.67 -4.67
CA PRO A 267 15.00 21.82 -3.77
C PRO A 267 14.66 23.11 -4.53
N ILE A 268 13.94 23.99 -3.82
CA ILE A 268 13.11 25.14 -4.22
C ILE A 268 13.87 26.32 -4.91
N GLY A 269 15.09 26.12 -5.43
CA GLY A 269 15.89 27.17 -6.07
C GLY A 269 16.63 26.80 -7.35
N GLU A 270 16.66 25.52 -7.74
CA GLU A 270 17.44 25.04 -8.90
C GLU A 270 16.60 24.74 -10.14
N SER A 271 15.27 24.90 -10.12
CA SER A 271 14.49 24.99 -11.36
C SER A 271 14.68 26.38 -12.00
N GLN A 272 15.91 26.70 -12.38
CA GLN A 272 16.15 27.73 -13.37
C GLN A 272 15.82 27.17 -14.76
N ALA A 273 14.54 27.33 -15.12
CA ALA A 273 14.06 27.75 -16.44
C ALA A 273 14.33 26.78 -17.63
N PRO A 274 13.67 26.97 -18.79
CA PRO A 274 13.08 28.21 -19.32
C PRO A 274 11.76 28.62 -18.66
#